data_AF-A0A2G4STV2-F1
#
_entry.id   AF-A0A2G4STV2-F1
#
_cell.length_a   1.000
_cell.length_b   1.000
_cell.length_c   1.000
_cell.angle_alpha   90.00
_cell.angle_beta   90.00
_cell.angle_gamma   90.00
#
_symmetry.space_group_name_H-M   'P 1'
#
loop_
_entity.id
_entity.type
_entity.pdbx_description
1 polymer ?
#
loop_
_entity_poly.entity_id
_entity_poly.type
_entity_poly.pdbx_seq_one_letter_code
_entity_poly.pdbx_strand_id
1 'polypeptide(L)'
;MTMDSLGGPQRHVRRYVVEYLKKEAARKLDVLEPEFIPPEFMSIQCPQQDNHYDCGVFCLHSIYNFYKYKTKMWDSIFTTKSTVAVEEFVENQKKELLTFRRFLYTLIENKAKEYSQFKRSTTS
;
A
#
# COMPACT_ATOMS: atom_id res chain seq x y z
N MET A 1 9.67 2.11 1.30
CA MET A 1 8.52 2.23 2.22
C MET A 1 7.85 0.86 2.36
N THR A 2 7.47 0.47 3.57
CA THR A 2 6.73 -0.76 3.86
C THR A 2 5.49 -0.43 4.68
N MET A 3 4.37 -1.09 4.37
CA MET A 3 3.12 -1.01 5.14
C MET A 3 2.69 -2.43 5.46
N ASP A 4 2.33 -2.67 6.72
CA ASP A 4 1.83 -3.96 7.17
C ASP A 4 0.79 -3.73 8.26
N SER A 5 -0.45 -4.08 7.93
CA SER A 5 -1.58 -3.96 8.85
C SER A 5 -1.50 -4.94 10.03
N LEU A 6 -0.60 -5.93 9.99
CA LEU A 6 -0.30 -6.82 11.12
C LEU A 6 0.96 -6.38 11.90
N GLY A 7 1.63 -5.30 11.48
CA GLY A 7 2.75 -4.71 12.23
C GLY A 7 4.05 -5.53 12.20
N GLY A 8 4.22 -6.43 11.23
CA GLY A 8 5.44 -7.21 11.10
C GLY A 8 6.68 -6.36 10.80
N PRO A 9 7.89 -6.94 10.84
CA PRO A 9 9.12 -6.27 10.39
C PRO A 9 9.47 -6.53 8.91
N GLN A 10 8.75 -7.44 8.23
CA GLN A 10 8.95 -7.85 6.83
C GLN A 10 10.40 -8.23 6.45
N ARG A 11 11.22 -8.75 7.39
CA ARG A 11 12.66 -9.00 7.18
C ARG A 11 12.98 -9.78 5.89
N HIS A 12 12.25 -10.86 5.63
CA HIS A 12 12.45 -11.69 4.44
C HIS A 12 12.12 -10.95 3.14
N VAL A 13 10.99 -10.22 3.11
CA VAL A 13 10.58 -9.43 1.94
C VAL A 13 11.61 -8.34 1.66
N ARG A 14 12.08 -7.61 2.68
CA ARG A 14 13.12 -6.58 2.55
C ARG A 14 14.38 -7.17 1.91
N ARG A 15 14.83 -8.33 2.41
CA ARG A 15 15.98 -9.05 1.84
C ARG A 15 15.76 -9.40 0.36
N TYR A 16 14.62 -10.02 0.03
CA TYR A 16 14.35 -10.42 -1.36
C TYR A 16 14.26 -9.24 -2.32
N VAL A 17 13.68 -8.12 -1.88
CA VAL A 17 13.63 -6.88 -2.68
C VAL A 17 15.05 -6.35 -2.92
N VAL A 18 15.91 -6.29 -1.89
CA VAL A 18 17.31 -5.87 -2.05
C VAL A 18 18.05 -6.75 -3.03
N GLU A 19 17.94 -8.07 -2.89
CA GLU A 19 18.61 -9.04 -3.78
C GLU A 19 18.12 -8.94 -5.23
N TYR A 20 16.83 -8.68 -5.43
CA TYR A 20 16.28 -8.39 -6.75
C TYR A 20 16.85 -7.10 -7.34
N LEU A 21 16.88 -6.01 -6.56
CA LEU A 21 17.36 -4.71 -7.01
C LEU A 21 18.86 -4.73 -7.34
N LYS A 22 19.68 -5.46 -6.58
CA LYS A 22 21.10 -5.70 -6.91
C LYS A 22 21.26 -6.31 -8.30
N LYS A 23 20.51 -7.38 -8.58
CA LYS A 23 20.54 -8.07 -9.89
C LYS A 23 20.09 -7.16 -11.03
N GLU A 24 19.06 -6.36 -10.81
CA GLU A 24 18.57 -5.42 -11.81
C GLU A 24 19.56 -4.28 -12.06
N ALA A 25 20.21 -3.75 -11.01
CA ALA A 25 21.23 -2.71 -11.14
C ALA A 25 22.45 -3.20 -11.93
N ALA A 26 22.98 -4.39 -11.61
CA ALA A 26 24.07 -4.98 -12.36
C ALA A 26 23.69 -5.22 -13.84
N ARG A 27 22.49 -5.76 -14.09
CA ARG A 27 22.06 -6.10 -15.46
C ARG A 27 21.74 -4.91 -16.34
N LYS A 28 21.14 -3.85 -15.78
CA LYS A 28 20.60 -2.71 -16.55
C LYS A 28 21.48 -1.47 -16.53
N LEU A 29 22.26 -1.30 -15.47
CA LEU A 29 23.02 -0.08 -15.20
C LEU A 29 24.52 -0.33 -15.01
N ASP A 30 24.95 -1.60 -15.15
CA ASP A 30 26.35 -2.02 -14.99
C ASP A 30 26.96 -1.64 -13.61
N VAL A 31 26.11 -1.57 -12.59
CA VAL A 31 26.53 -1.27 -11.21
C VAL A 31 27.14 -2.52 -10.58
N LEU A 32 28.39 -2.42 -10.14
CA LEU A 32 29.07 -3.52 -9.43
C LEU A 32 28.51 -3.68 -8.01
N GLU A 33 28.53 -4.91 -7.47
CA GLU A 33 28.01 -5.16 -6.12
C GLU A 33 28.59 -4.24 -5.02
N PRO A 34 29.90 -3.92 -4.99
CA PRO A 34 30.45 -3.01 -3.99
C PRO A 34 29.93 -1.56 -4.10
N GLU A 35 29.44 -1.16 -5.27
CA GLU A 35 28.92 0.17 -5.55
C GLU A 35 27.41 0.27 -5.31
N PHE A 36 26.74 -0.88 -5.15
CA PHE A 36 25.31 -0.93 -4.91
C PHE A 36 24.98 -0.41 -3.50
N ILE A 37 24.26 0.71 -3.45
CA ILE A 37 23.72 1.25 -2.21
C ILE A 37 22.32 0.68 -1.99
N PRO A 38 22.08 -0.14 -0.94
CA PRO A 38 20.77 -0.70 -0.66
C PRO A 38 19.76 0.39 -0.28
N PRO A 39 18.48 0.24 -0.66
CA PRO A 39 17.45 1.19 -0.27
C PRO A 39 17.20 1.14 1.25
N GLU A 40 16.92 2.30 1.82
CA GLU A 40 16.41 2.41 3.17
C GLU A 40 14.94 1.96 3.26
N PHE A 41 14.63 1.10 4.22
CA PHE A 41 13.27 0.62 4.46
C PHE A 41 12.60 1.39 5.58
N MET A 42 11.75 2.34 5.20
CA MET A 42 10.90 3.07 6.13
C MET A 42 9.57 2.34 6.35
N SER A 43 9.23 2.05 7.61
CA SER A 43 7.91 1.53 7.99
C SER A 43 6.94 2.68 8.20
N ILE A 44 5.81 2.65 7.51
CA ILE A 44 4.78 3.68 7.61
C ILE A 44 3.74 3.22 8.62
N GLN A 45 3.32 4.14 9.49
CA GLN A 45 2.17 3.90 10.37
C GLN A 45 0.90 3.76 9.51
N CYS A 46 0.23 2.63 9.65
CA CYS A 46 -1.04 2.35 8.98
C CYS A 46 -2.03 1.75 9.98
N PRO A 47 -3.33 1.82 9.70
CA PRO A 47 -4.33 1.15 10.52
C PRO A 47 -3.95 -0.31 10.75
N GLN A 48 -3.91 -0.71 12.01
CA GLN A 48 -3.63 -2.10 12.39
C GLN A 48 -4.92 -2.90 12.42
N GLN A 49 -4.84 -4.16 11.97
CA GLN A 49 -5.94 -5.11 11.96
C GLN A 49 -5.69 -6.22 12.98
N ASP A 50 -6.76 -6.74 13.55
CA ASP A 50 -6.69 -7.83 14.53
C ASP A 50 -6.82 -9.22 13.85
N ASN A 51 -7.10 -9.26 12.54
CA ASN A 51 -7.38 -10.48 11.80
C ASN A 51 -6.45 -10.68 10.58
N HIS A 52 -6.41 -11.90 10.05
CA HIS A 52 -5.48 -12.28 8.97
C HIS A 52 -6.10 -12.28 7.57
N TYR A 53 -7.39 -11.96 7.43
CA TYR A 53 -8.13 -12.05 6.17
C TYR A 53 -8.47 -10.69 5.57
N ASP A 54 -8.26 -9.61 6.31
CA ASP A 54 -8.55 -8.24 5.85
C ASP A 54 -7.32 -7.49 5.30
N CYS A 55 -6.13 -8.11 5.29
CA CYS A 55 -4.88 -7.45 4.90
C CYS A 55 -4.96 -6.80 3.51
N GLY A 56 -5.68 -7.43 2.57
CA GLY A 56 -5.90 -6.88 1.24
C GLY A 56 -6.75 -5.60 1.25
N VAL A 57 -7.80 -5.54 2.06
CA VAL A 57 -8.66 -4.35 2.18
C VAL A 57 -7.89 -3.20 2.82
N PHE A 58 -7.12 -3.48 3.87
CA PHE A 58 -6.27 -2.49 4.52
C PHE A 58 -5.20 -1.96 3.56
N CYS A 59 -4.57 -2.84 2.78
CA CYS A 59 -3.59 -2.44 1.78
C CYS A 59 -4.19 -1.50 0.71
N LEU A 60 -5.35 -1.87 0.15
CA LEU A 60 -6.05 -1.04 -0.83
C LEU A 60 -6.46 0.31 -0.25
N HIS A 61 -6.93 0.32 1.00
CA HIS A 61 -7.33 1.54 1.70
C HIS A 61 -6.14 2.48 1.93
N SER A 62 -5.00 1.94 2.38
CA SER A 62 -3.77 2.72 2.56
C SER A 62 -3.24 3.29 1.25
N ILE A 63 -3.28 2.53 0.16
CA ILE A 63 -2.90 3.01 -1.18
C ILE A 63 -3.86 4.11 -1.63
N TYR A 64 -5.17 3.91 -1.50
CA TYR A 64 -6.18 4.91 -1.84
C TYR A 64 -5.94 6.23 -1.08
N ASN A 65 -5.69 6.16 0.23
CA ASN A 65 -5.41 7.32 1.05
C ASN A 65 -4.06 7.96 0.77
N PHE A 66 -3.04 7.19 0.38
CA PHE A 66 -1.76 7.72 -0.09
C PHE A 66 -1.96 8.65 -1.30
N TYR A 67 -2.81 8.28 -2.25
CA TYR A 67 -3.10 9.14 -3.39
C TYR A 67 -4.06 10.28 -3.06
N LYS A 68 -5.11 10.03 -2.26
CA LYS A 68 -6.11 11.03 -1.88
C LYS A 68 -5.54 12.14 -1.00
N TYR A 69 -4.68 11.78 -0.04
CA TYR A 69 -4.12 12.68 0.96
C TYR A 69 -2.59 12.77 0.83
N LYS A 70 -2.08 12.79 -0.41
CA LYS A 70 -0.65 12.74 -0.73
C LYS A 70 0.22 13.57 0.21
N THR A 71 0.01 14.88 0.30
CA THR A 71 0.84 15.76 1.14
C THR A 71 0.83 15.35 2.61
N LYS A 72 -0.35 15.04 3.18
CA LYS A 72 -0.47 14.62 4.60
C LYS A 72 0.22 13.28 4.86
N MET A 73 0.10 12.35 3.91
CA MET A 73 0.76 11.05 4.00
C MET A 73 2.28 11.20 3.88
N TRP A 74 2.78 12.02 2.96
CA TRP A 74 4.21 12.35 2.86
C TRP A 74 4.72 13.03 4.12
N ASP A 75 3.99 14.01 4.66
CA ASP A 75 4.32 14.64 5.94
C ASP A 75 4.38 13.59 7.06
N SER A 76 3.42 12.67 7.15
CA SER A 76 3.44 11.63 8.19
C SER A 76 4.62 10.66 8.08
N ILE A 77 5.20 10.51 6.88
CA ILE A 77 6.32 9.60 6.63
C ILE A 77 7.66 10.30 6.90
N PHE A 78 7.80 11.57 6.48
CA PHE A 78 9.08 12.28 6.47
C PHE A 78 9.20 13.39 7.51
N THR A 79 8.09 13.95 7.99
CA THR A 79 8.11 14.86 9.13
C THR A 79 7.66 14.12 10.38
N THR A 80 8.58 13.98 11.34
CA THR A 80 8.36 13.49 12.71
C THR A 80 7.46 14.47 13.50
N LYS A 81 6.30 14.87 12.96
CA LYS A 81 5.30 15.59 13.74
C LYS A 81 4.79 14.68 14.85
N SER A 82 4.43 15.29 15.99
CA SER A 82 3.93 14.65 17.22
C SER A 82 3.21 13.32 16.95
N THR A 83 3.63 12.25 17.63
CA THR A 83 3.05 10.90 17.54
C THR A 83 1.53 10.91 17.64
N VAL A 84 0.97 11.82 18.46
CA VAL A 84 -0.46 12.02 18.65
C VAL A 84 -1.19 12.38 17.35
N ALA A 85 -0.62 13.24 16.51
CA ALA A 85 -1.26 13.65 15.25
C ALA A 85 -1.25 12.51 14.21
N VAL A 86 -0.23 11.66 14.24
CA VAL A 86 -0.14 10.46 13.39
C VAL A 86 -1.15 9.41 13.87
N GLU A 87 -1.24 9.17 15.19
CA GLU A 87 -2.21 8.25 15.79
C GLU A 87 -3.65 8.65 15.49
N GLU A 88 -4.01 9.92 15.67
CA GLU A 88 -5.36 10.42 15.36
C GLU A 88 -5.69 10.25 13.86
N PHE A 89 -4.75 10.55 12.99
CA PHE A 89 -4.91 10.36 11.55
C PHE A 89 -5.12 8.88 11.19
N VAL A 90 -4.33 7.98 11.77
CA VAL A 90 -4.45 6.53 11.58
C VAL A 90 -5.78 6.00 12.13
N GLU A 91 -6.24 6.50 13.27
CA GLU A 91 -7.51 6.09 13.86
C GLU A 91 -8.70 6.57 13.02
N ASN A 92 -8.63 7.79 12.48
CA ASN A 92 -9.63 8.28 11.53
C ASN A 92 -9.67 7.43 10.25
N GLN A 93 -8.52 6.99 9.74
CA GLN A 93 -8.46 6.02 8.65
C GLN A 93 -9.11 4.68 9.02
N LYS A 94 -8.93 4.20 10.26
CA LYS A 94 -9.54 2.94 10.71
C LYS A 94 -11.06 2.99 10.65
N LYS A 95 -11.66 4.13 11.00
CA LYS A 95 -13.13 4.35 10.92
C LYS A 95 -13.65 4.30 9.48
N GLU A 96 -12.85 4.69 8.50
CA GLU A 96 -13.23 4.68 7.09
C GLU A 96 -13.25 3.28 6.47
N LEU A 97 -12.54 2.29 7.06
CA LEU A 97 -12.36 0.95 6.46
C LEU A 97 -13.66 0.19 6.20
N LEU A 98 -14.63 0.25 7.12
CA LEU A 98 -15.92 -0.43 6.91
C LEU A 98 -16.68 0.19 5.73
N THR A 99 -16.68 1.51 5.64
CA THR A 99 -17.29 2.25 4.51
C THR A 99 -16.53 1.95 3.22
N PHE A 100 -15.20 1.90 3.27
CA PHE A 100 -14.35 1.57 2.13
C PHE A 100 -14.60 0.14 1.62
N ARG A 101 -14.76 -0.83 2.52
CA ARG A 101 -15.13 -2.20 2.15
C ARG A 101 -16.46 -2.24 1.39
N ARG A 102 -17.49 -1.57 1.92
CA ARG A 102 -18.79 -1.47 1.24
C ARG A 102 -18.67 -0.82 -0.13
N PHE A 103 -17.88 0.25 -0.22
CA PHE A 103 -17.58 0.92 -1.48
C PHE A 103 -16.93 -0.04 -2.50
N LEU A 104 -15.93 -0.83 -2.10
CA LEU A 104 -15.27 -1.80 -3.00
C LEU A 104 -16.26 -2.84 -3.53
N TYR A 105 -17.15 -3.37 -2.69
CA TYR A 105 -18.19 -4.31 -3.12
C TYR A 105 -19.11 -3.68 -4.17
N THR A 106 -19.65 -2.49 -3.88
CA THR A 106 -20.51 -1.76 -4.82
C THR A 106 -19.78 -1.45 -6.13
N LEU A 107 -18.51 -1.06 -6.06
CA LEU A 107 -17.69 -0.79 -7.25
C LEU A 107 -17.54 -2.03 -8.13
N ILE A 108 -17.22 -3.18 -7.53
CA ILE A 108 -17.07 -4.45 -8.26
C ILE A 108 -18.40 -4.85 -8.91
N GLU A 109 -19.52 -4.78 -8.19
CA GLU A 109 -20.83 -5.10 -8.75
C GLU A 109 -21.18 -4.21 -9.94
N ASN A 110 -20.92 -2.91 -9.84
CA ASN A 110 -21.18 -1.97 -10.93
C ASN A 110 -20.30 -2.26 -12.13
N LYS A 111 -18.99 -2.50 -11.93
CA LYS A 111 -18.08 -2.83 -13.03
C LYS A 111 -18.38 -4.18 -13.69
N ALA A 112 -18.86 -5.16 -12.94
CA ALA A 112 -19.33 -6.42 -13.49
C ALA A 112 -20.58 -6.24 -14.38
N LYS A 113 -21.52 -5.37 -13.97
CA LYS A 113 -22.69 -5.01 -14.78
C LYS A 113 -22.29 -4.28 -16.06
N GLU A 114 -21.43 -3.25 -15.96
CA GLU A 114 -20.90 -2.51 -17.11
C GLU A 114 -20.21 -3.45 -18.12
N TYR A 115 -19.34 -4.33 -17.64
CA TYR A 115 -18.65 -5.30 -18.50
C TYR A 115 -19.62 -6.27 -19.18
N SER A 116 -20.64 -6.74 -18.46
CA SER A 116 -21.66 -7.63 -19.03
C SER A 116 -22.47 -6.96 -20.15
N GLN A 117 -22.78 -5.68 -19.99
CA GLN A 117 -23.46 -4.87 -21.01
C GLN A 117 -22.56 -4.67 -22.24
N PHE A 118 -21.30 -4.26 -22.02
CA PHE A 118 -20.32 -4.09 -23.09
C PHE A 118 -20.07 -5.38 -23.89
N LYS A 119 -20.01 -6.53 -23.22
CA LYS A 119 -19.86 -7.83 -23.89
C LYS A 119 -21.06 -8.12 -24.80
N ARG A 120 -22.29 -7.86 -24.34
CA ARG A 120 -23.50 -8.08 -25.16
C ARG A 120 -23.54 -7.17 -26.39
N SER A 121 -23.11 -5.90 -26.25
CA SER A 121 -23.11 -4.95 -27.36
C SER A 121 -22.02 -5.21 -28.42
N THR A 122 -21.01 -6.03 -28.11
CA THR A 122 -19.90 -6.35 -29.02
C THR A 122 -20.01 -7.74 -29.66
N THR A 123 -20.91 -8.60 -29.17
CA THR A 123 -21.21 -9.92 -29.74
C THR A 123 -22.54 -9.98 -30.50
N SER A 124 -23.21 -8.84 -30.68
CA SER A 124 -24.43 -8.69 -31.51
C SER A 124 -24.05 -8.01 -32.83
#